data_AF-A0A3C2B3I6-F1
#
_entry.id   AF-A0A3C2B3I6-F1
#
_cell.length_a   1.000
_cell.length_b   1.000
_cell.length_c   1.000
_cell.angle_alpha   90.00
_cell.angle_beta   90.00
_cell.angle_gamma   90.00
#
_symmetry.space_group_name_H-M   'P 1'
#
loop_
_entity.id
_entity.type
_entity.pdbx_description
1 polymer ?
#
loop_
_entity_poly.entity_id
_entity_poly.type
_entity_poly.pdbx_seq_one_letter_code
_entity_poly.pdbx_strand_id
1 'polypeptide(L)' 'MCRRVKCKKCGKPSWAGCGAHVEQVLGDVPRSERCRCHEVPAKVAAKAKVRAAAAPPPPTTAYGRFKDWLKK' A
#
# COMPACT_ATOMS: atom_id res chain seq x y z
N MET A 1 -9.66 1.87 18.29
CA MET A 1 -8.90 2.52 17.21
C MET A 1 -8.64 1.52 16.08
N CYS A 2 -9.17 1.75 14.88
CA CYS A 2 -8.85 0.90 13.73
C CYS A 2 -7.54 1.39 13.08
N ARG A 3 -6.65 0.46 12.73
CA ARG A 3 -5.37 0.81 12.11
C ARG A 3 -4.87 -0.24 11.14
N ARG A 4 -4.01 0.18 10.21
CA ARG A 4 -3.31 -0.73 9.30
C ARG A 4 -2.19 -1.44 10.05
N VAL A 5 -2.08 -2.75 9.86
CA VAL A 5 -1.02 -3.59 10.42
C VAL A 5 -0.46 -4.50 9.33
N LYS A 6 0.76 -5.00 9.47
CA LYS A 6 1.29 -6.02 8.56
C LYS A 6 0.96 -7.41 9.08
N CYS A 7 0.45 -8.27 8.21
CA CYS A 7 0.24 -9.66 8.55
C CYS A 7 1.59 -10.35 8.79
N LYS A 8 1.75 -11.03 9.92
CA LYS A 8 2.99 -11.78 10.22
C LYS A 8 3.18 -13.02 9.32
N LYS A 9 2.10 -13.55 8.74
CA LYS A 9 2.14 -14.76 7.89
C LYS A 9 2.53 -14.46 6.44
N CYS A 10 1.94 -13.43 5.84
CA CYS A 10 2.16 -13.11 4.42
C CYS A 10 2.85 -11.77 4.17
N GLY A 11 3.12 -10.97 5.20
CA GLY A 11 3.74 -9.65 5.08
C GLY A 11 2.86 -8.57 4.43
N LYS A 12 1.67 -8.92 3.94
CA LYS A 12 0.75 -7.99 3.30
C LYS A 12 0.06 -7.05 4.30
N PRO A 13 -0.32 -5.84 3.87
CA PRO A 13 -1.16 -4.93 4.65
C PRO A 13 -2.49 -5.58 5.02
N SER A 14 -2.79 -5.52 6.30
CA SER A 14 -3.99 -6.03 6.96
C SER A 14 -4.53 -4.94 7.88
N TRP A 15 -5.64 -5.23 8.55
CA TRP A 15 -6.32 -4.31 9.44
C TRP A 15 -6.44 -4.92 10.85
N ALA A 16 -6.47 -4.06 11.87
CA ALA A 16 -6.75 -4.43 13.26
C ALA A 16 -7.75 -3.43 13.88
N GLY A 17 -8.83 -3.92 14.51
CA GLY A 17 -9.87 -3.11 15.16
C GLY A 17 -11.25 -3.81 15.22
N CYS A 18 -12.34 -3.04 15.08
CA CYS A 18 -13.74 -3.52 15.05
C CYS A 18 -14.34 -4.05 13.71
N GLY A 19 -13.86 -3.65 12.53
CA GLY A 19 -14.21 -4.23 11.21
C GLY A 19 -14.96 -3.24 10.32
N ALA A 20 -15.62 -2.27 10.97
CA ALA A 20 -16.36 -1.21 10.30
C ALA A 20 -15.48 -0.28 9.45
N HIS A 21 -14.20 -0.15 9.77
CA HIS A 21 -13.29 0.79 9.10
C HIS A 21 -12.29 0.12 8.15
N VAL A 22 -12.54 -1.11 7.70
CA VAL A 22 -11.59 -1.85 6.85
C VAL A 22 -11.33 -1.13 5.53
N GLU A 23 -12.38 -0.66 4.84
CA GLU A 23 -12.24 0.03 3.56
C GLU A 23 -11.56 1.40 3.71
N GLN A 24 -11.77 2.09 4.83
CA GLN A 24 -11.10 3.37 5.10
C GLN A 24 -9.62 3.16 5.47
N VAL A 25 -9.30 2.10 6.22
CA VAL A 25 -7.93 1.77 6.64
C VAL A 25 -7.09 1.15 5.51
N LEU A 26 -7.72 0.47 4.56
CA LEU A 26 -7.07 -0.17 3.41
C LEU A 26 -7.46 0.49 2.08
N GLY A 27 -8.00 1.70 2.09
CA GLY A 27 -8.54 2.38 0.90
C GLY A 27 -7.50 2.61 -0.19
N ASP A 28 -6.29 3.01 0.22
CA ASP A 28 -5.13 3.19 -0.66
C ASP A 28 -4.39 1.89 -0.99
N VAL A 29 -4.83 0.74 -0.45
CA VAL A 29 -4.27 -0.57 -0.79
C VAL A 29 -5.21 -1.30 -1.76
N PRO A 30 -4.77 -1.62 -2.99
CA PRO A 30 -5.59 -2.37 -3.92
C PRO A 30 -5.94 -3.75 -3.35
N ARG A 31 -7.14 -4.26 -3.64
CA ARG A 31 -7.66 -5.53 -3.07
C ARG A 31 -6.72 -6.71 -3.26
N SER A 32 -5.90 -6.73 -4.31
CA SER A 32 -4.92 -7.78 -4.62
C SER A 32 -3.72 -7.80 -3.65
N GLU A 33 -3.41 -6.65 -3.05
CA GLU A 33 -2.30 -6.46 -2.12
C GLU A 33 -2.73 -6.55 -0.65
N ARG A 34 -4.04 -6.58 -0.37
CA ARG A 34 -4.57 -6.81 0.98
C ARG A 34 -4.31 -8.24 1.45
N CYS A 35 -4.14 -8.40 2.76
CA CYS A 35 -4.02 -9.70 3.40
C CYS A 35 -5.30 -10.52 3.21
N ARG A 36 -5.17 -11.73 2.66
CA ARG A 36 -6.26 -12.72 2.50
C ARG A 36 -6.05 -13.98 3.34
N CYS A 37 -5.12 -13.96 4.29
CA CYS A 37 -4.80 -15.14 5.11
C CYS A 37 -5.97 -15.66 5.96
N HIS A 38 -7.03 -14.88 6.11
CA HIS A 38 -8.27 -15.30 6.78
C HIS A 38 -9.24 -16.05 5.86
N GLU A 39 -9.07 -15.95 4.54
CA GLU A 39 -10.03 -16.48 3.55
C GLU A 39 -9.52 -17.74 2.83
N VAL A 40 -8.22 -18.02 2.87
CA VAL A 40 -7.63 -19.16 2.14
C VAL A 40 -7.05 -20.21 3.09
N PRO A 41 -7.50 -21.47 3.05
CA PRO A 41 -6.71 -22.58 3.56
C PRO A 41 -5.43 -22.69 2.72
N ALA A 42 -4.33 -22.20 3.29
CA ALA A 42 -2.93 -22.53 3.00
C ALA A 42 -2.56 -23.01 1.57
N LYS A 43 -2.94 -22.32 0.48
CA LYS A 43 -2.28 -22.54 -0.82
C LYS A 43 -2.43 -21.38 -1.79
N VAL A 44 -1.61 -20.35 -1.64
CA VAL A 44 -1.08 -19.57 -2.77
C VAL A 44 0.19 -18.86 -2.32
N ALA A 45 1.24 -19.66 -2.16
CA ALA A 45 2.61 -19.21 -2.23
C ALA A 45 3.00 -19.16 -3.72
N ALA A 46 2.71 -18.05 -4.40
CA ALA A 46 3.35 -17.74 -5.68
C ALA A 46 3.09 -16.27 -6.06
N LYS A 47 4.20 -15.56 -6.32
CA LYS A 47 4.34 -14.25 -6.99
C LYS A 47 3.97 -12.98 -6.18
N ALA A 48 4.75 -11.90 -6.24
CA ALA A 48 5.99 -11.62 -6.96
C ALA A 48 6.66 -10.38 -6.38
N LYS A 49 7.98 -10.35 -6.52
CA LYS A 49 8.79 -9.15 -6.74
C LYS A 49 8.03 -8.12 -7.62
N VAL A 50 7.40 -7.12 -7.01
CA VAL A 50 7.02 -5.85 -7.68
C VAL A 50 7.43 -4.68 -6.78
N ARG A 51 8.58 -4.79 -6.12
CA ARG A 51 9.22 -3.65 -5.43
C ARG A 51 10.22 -2.95 -6.34
N ALA A 52 9.78 -2.67 -7.57
CA ALA A 52 10.52 -1.85 -8.53
C ALA A 52 9.60 -0.91 -9.36
N ALA A 53 8.27 -0.96 -9.22
CA ALA A 53 7.37 -0.22 -10.12
C ALA A 53 6.24 0.60 -9.44
N ALA A 54 6.13 0.64 -8.11
CA ALA A 54 5.00 1.31 -7.45
C ALA A 54 5.35 2.05 -6.15
N ALA A 55 6.51 2.69 -6.11
CA ALA A 55 6.56 3.96 -5.37
C ALA A 55 5.87 4.99 -6.29
N PRO A 56 4.84 5.75 -5.88
CA PRO A 56 4.73 7.06 -6.51
C PRO A 56 6.08 7.75 -6.23
N PRO A 57 6.83 8.22 -7.24
CA PRO A 57 7.93 9.12 -6.93
C PRO A 57 7.35 10.25 -6.06
N PRO A 58 8.08 10.78 -5.07
CA PRO A 58 7.69 12.08 -4.51
C PRO A 58 7.48 13.03 -5.70
N PRO A 59 6.51 13.95 -5.69
CA PRO A 59 6.31 14.88 -6.80
C PRO A 59 7.55 15.78 -6.97
N THR A 60 8.57 15.30 -7.67
CA THR A 60 9.76 16.08 -8.05
C THR A 60 9.52 16.89 -9.32
N THR A 61 8.26 16.99 -9.77
CA THR A 61 7.82 17.94 -10.80
C THR A 61 7.42 19.30 -10.22
N ALA A 62 7.50 19.51 -8.89
CA ALA A 62 7.31 20.84 -8.31
C ALA A 62 8.62 21.68 -8.25
N TYR A 63 9.79 21.04 -8.18
CA TYR A 63 11.04 21.76 -7.92
C TYR A 63 11.78 22.28 -9.18
N GLY A 64 11.54 21.68 -10.35
CA GLY A 64 12.15 22.12 -11.62
C GLY A 64 11.55 23.43 -12.13
N ARG A 65 10.21 23.47 -12.24
CA ARG A 65 9.47 24.61 -12.82
C ARG A 65 9.57 25.89 -11.99
N PHE A 66 9.83 25.78 -10.68
CA PHE A 66 10.10 26.93 -9.82
C PHE A 66 11.51 27.52 -10.05
N LYS A 67 12.52 26.68 -10.29
CA LYS A 67 13.89 27.14 -10.58
C LYS A 67 14.02 27.80 -11.96
N ASP A 68 13.25 27.36 -12.95
CA ASP A 68 13.17 27.99 -14.27
C ASP A 68 12.47 29.35 -14.23
N TRP A 69 11.51 29.56 -13.31
CA TRP A 69 10.90 30.87 -13.07
C TRP A 69 11.84 31.83 -12.32
N LEU A 70 12.64 31.33 -11.37
CA LEU A 70 13.55 32.14 -10.55
C LEU A 70 14.80 32.66 -11.28
N LYS A 71 15.10 32.14 -12.47
CA LYS A 71 16.21 32.56 -13.34
C LYS A 71 15.77 33.38 -14.55
N LYS A 72 14.47 33.67 -14.65
CA LYS A 72 13.92 34.70 -15.54
C LYS A 72 13.80 36.01 -14.77
#